data_AF-X1GZ39-F1
#
_entry.id   AF-X1GZ39-F1
#
_cell.length_a   1.000
_cell.length_b   1.000
_cell.length_c   1.000
_cell.angle_alpha   90.00
_cell.angle_beta   90.00
_cell.angle_gamma   90.00
#
_symmetry.space_group_name_H-M   'P 1'
#
loop_
_entity.id
_entity.type
_entity.pdbx_description
1 polymer ?
#
loop_
_entity_poly.entity_id
_entity_poly.type
_entity_poly.pdbx_seq_one_letter_code
_entity_poly.pdbx_strand_id
1 'polypeptide(L)'
;MVQQKVKNFNLGALKKTKVTASSGLILIMSFAKEIGLAAGLEKRLSHLKKRKRGYCVSEKILSFVEMLIKGGRRLNDIDILSSDPGLLDILGMDKFPKANTLGDLARKFTRRDINNLADIVMKLSSNTIRQKGLKEIVIDIDSSLIPSEVEIAEKS
;
A
#
# COMPACT_ATOMS: atom_id res chain seq x y z
N MET A 1 20.09 29.25 12.88
CA MET A 1 20.23 29.86 14.23
C MET A 1 21.55 29.36 14.80
N VAL A 2 22.53 30.25 15.02
CA VAL A 2 23.81 29.89 15.65
C VAL A 2 23.57 29.84 17.16
N GLN A 3 23.86 28.72 17.81
CA GLN A 3 23.57 28.50 19.23
C GLN A 3 24.83 28.52 20.10
N GLN A 4 26.03 28.41 19.51
CA GLN A 4 27.28 28.48 20.26
C GLN A 4 28.45 28.88 19.37
N LYS A 5 29.42 29.61 19.90
CA LYS A 5 30.66 29.96 19.20
C LYS A 5 31.82 29.28 19.90
N VAL A 6 32.55 28.40 19.22
CA VAL A 6 33.71 27.68 19.77
C VAL A 6 34.94 28.07 18.96
N LYS A 7 35.86 28.81 19.60
CA LYS A 7 37.01 29.45 18.93
C LYS A 7 36.54 30.28 17.73
N ASN A 8 37.02 29.96 16.52
CA ASN A 8 36.71 30.65 15.28
C ASN A 8 35.50 30.06 14.53
N PHE A 9 34.79 29.09 15.13
CA PHE A 9 33.68 28.39 14.49
C PHE A 9 32.34 28.75 15.13
N ASN A 10 31.36 29.07 14.27
CA ASN A 10 29.97 29.24 14.65
C ASN A 10 29.25 27.89 14.57
N LEU A 11 28.83 27.34 15.70
CA LEU A 11 28.02 26.13 15.78
C LEU A 11 26.53 26.53 15.83
N GLY A 12 25.75 26.01 14.90
CA GLY A 12 24.30 26.14 14.89
C GLY A 12 23.66 24.76 14.77
N ALA A 13 22.55 24.55 15.46
CA ALA A 13 21.70 23.41 15.21
C ALA A 13 20.94 23.65 13.89
N LEU A 14 21.22 22.84 12.88
CA LEU A 14 20.38 22.79 11.69
C LEU A 14 19.05 22.13 12.08
N LYS A 15 17.93 22.76 11.72
CA LYS A 15 16.62 22.13 11.88
C LYS A 15 16.66 20.87 11.00
N LYS A 16 16.56 19.70 11.62
CA LYS A 16 16.66 18.43 10.91
C LYS A 16 15.42 18.28 10.03
N THR A 17 15.57 18.61 8.75
CA THR A 17 14.52 18.39 7.75
C THR A 17 14.39 16.90 7.54
N LYS A 18 13.19 16.36 7.74
CA LYS A 18 12.88 14.98 7.35
C LYS A 18 12.69 14.95 5.85
N VAL A 19 13.40 14.04 5.19
CA VAL A 19 13.33 13.83 3.75
C VAL A 19 13.02 12.36 3.50
N THR A 20 12.28 12.07 2.43
CA THR A 20 11.99 10.70 2.02
C THR A 20 12.13 10.57 0.51
N ALA A 21 12.74 9.48 0.07
CA ALA A 21 12.76 9.06 -1.33
C ALA A 21 11.46 8.30 -1.73
N SER A 22 10.47 8.28 -0.84
CA SER A 22 9.22 7.52 -0.98
C SER A 22 8.01 8.43 -1.12
N SER A 23 8.21 9.72 -1.43
CA SER A 23 7.12 10.70 -1.55
C SER A 23 6.05 10.30 -2.56
N GLY A 24 6.39 9.54 -3.61
CA GLY A 24 5.42 9.00 -4.58
C GLY A 24 4.33 8.11 -3.95
N LEU A 25 4.58 7.50 -2.79
CA LEU A 25 3.55 6.74 -2.07
C LEU A 25 2.39 7.62 -1.63
N ILE A 26 2.60 8.92 -1.37
CA ILE A 26 1.49 9.80 -0.99
C ILE A 26 0.45 9.89 -2.11
N LEU A 27 0.89 9.96 -3.37
CA LEU A 27 -0.03 10.08 -4.50
C LEU A 27 -0.93 8.84 -4.58
N ILE A 28 -0.34 7.66 -4.40
CA ILE A 28 -1.07 6.39 -4.46
C ILE A 28 -2.00 6.25 -3.26
N MET A 29 -1.57 6.65 -2.07
CA MET A 29 -2.42 6.56 -0.87
C MET A 29 -3.54 7.62 -0.88
N SER A 30 -3.29 8.81 -1.40
CA SER A 30 -4.33 9.81 -1.68
C SER A 30 -5.34 9.29 -2.68
N PHE A 31 -4.89 8.66 -3.77
CA PHE A 31 -5.77 8.02 -4.75
C PHE A 31 -6.61 6.90 -4.11
N ALA A 32 -5.98 5.99 -3.35
CA ALA A 32 -6.67 4.92 -2.65
C ALA A 32 -7.74 5.44 -1.69
N LYS A 33 -7.46 6.56 -1.01
CA LYS A 33 -8.42 7.26 -0.14
C LYS A 33 -9.57 7.85 -0.96
N GLU A 34 -9.27 8.55 -2.05
CA GLU A 34 -10.26 9.23 -2.89
C GLU A 34 -11.25 8.25 -3.53
N ILE A 35 -10.77 7.11 -4.03
CA ILE A 35 -11.66 6.08 -4.59
C ILE A 35 -12.42 5.30 -3.50
N GLY A 36 -12.12 5.52 -2.22
CA GLY A 36 -12.80 4.83 -1.11
C GLY A 36 -12.33 3.39 -0.89
N LEU A 37 -11.10 3.05 -1.29
CA LEU A 37 -10.53 1.71 -1.13
C LEU A 37 -10.52 1.28 0.33
N ALA A 38 -10.04 2.14 1.23
CA ALA A 38 -9.96 1.84 2.66
C ALA A 38 -11.33 1.49 3.27
N ALA A 39 -12.37 2.22 2.87
CA ALA A 39 -13.75 1.97 3.33
C ALA A 39 -14.31 0.67 2.74
N GLY A 40 -14.03 0.39 1.47
CA GLY A 40 -14.41 -0.86 0.81
C GLY A 40 -13.79 -2.09 1.49
N LEU A 41 -12.50 -2.02 1.80
CA LEU A 41 -11.76 -3.06 2.52
C LEU A 41 -12.36 -3.29 3.91
N GLU A 42 -12.54 -2.24 4.71
CA GLU A 42 -13.07 -2.41 6.08
C GLU A 42 -14.51 -2.96 6.07
N LYS A 43 -15.35 -2.51 5.13
CA LYS A 43 -16.73 -2.99 4.99
C LYS A 43 -16.82 -4.49 4.66
N ARG A 44 -15.88 -5.01 3.85
CA ARG A 44 -15.94 -6.38 3.32
C ARG A 44 -15.05 -7.37 4.07
N LEU A 45 -14.01 -6.88 4.75
CA LEU A 45 -12.96 -7.72 5.34
C LEU A 45 -12.77 -7.50 6.84
N SER A 46 -13.60 -6.66 7.49
CA SER A 46 -13.50 -6.41 8.94
C SER A 46 -13.58 -7.67 9.80
N HIS A 47 -14.18 -8.77 9.32
CA HIS A 47 -14.19 -10.07 10.00
C HIS A 47 -12.79 -10.66 10.20
N LEU A 48 -11.78 -10.22 9.43
CA LEU A 48 -10.39 -10.65 9.61
C LEU A 48 -9.73 -10.02 10.86
N LYS A 49 -10.33 -8.96 11.43
CA LYS A 49 -9.89 -8.31 12.66
C LYS A 49 -10.42 -9.06 13.88
N LYS A 50 -9.50 -9.61 14.69
CA LYS A 50 -9.86 -10.32 15.94
C LYS A 50 -10.09 -9.39 17.14
N ARG A 51 -9.41 -8.25 17.19
CA ARG A 51 -9.41 -7.35 18.36
C ARG A 51 -10.04 -6.02 17.99
N LYS A 52 -10.82 -5.41 18.89
CA LYS A 52 -11.39 -4.07 18.66
C LYS A 52 -10.29 -3.00 18.53
N ARG A 53 -9.28 -3.06 19.40
CA ARG A 53 -8.11 -2.16 19.41
C ARG A 53 -7.04 -2.47 18.37
N GLY A 54 -6.20 -1.48 18.07
CA GLY A 54 -5.10 -1.57 17.10
C GLY A 54 -5.58 -1.44 15.66
N TYR A 55 -4.65 -1.65 14.72
CA TYR A 55 -4.88 -1.42 13.29
C TYR A 55 -6.13 -2.11 12.77
N CYS A 56 -6.98 -1.37 12.06
CA CYS A 56 -8.08 -1.89 11.27
C CYS A 56 -7.56 -2.75 10.10
N VAL A 57 -8.48 -3.36 9.35
CA VAL A 57 -8.08 -4.27 8.28
C VAL A 57 -7.53 -3.49 7.10
N SER A 58 -8.13 -2.36 6.77
CA SER A 58 -7.64 -1.50 5.69
C SER A 58 -6.24 -0.96 5.96
N GLU A 59 -5.93 -0.50 7.18
CA GLU A 59 -4.57 -0.05 7.56
C GLU A 59 -3.52 -1.14 7.31
N LYS A 60 -3.81 -2.39 7.67
CA LYS A 60 -2.88 -3.51 7.46
C LYS A 60 -2.72 -3.87 5.98
N ILE A 61 -3.81 -3.89 5.23
CA ILE A 61 -3.77 -4.20 3.79
C ILE A 61 -3.02 -3.09 3.04
N LEU A 62 -3.31 -1.82 3.33
CA LEU A 62 -2.62 -0.69 2.71
C LEU A 62 -1.13 -0.68 3.07
N SER A 63 -0.77 -0.98 4.33
CA SER A 63 0.64 -1.18 4.71
C SER A 63 1.33 -2.27 3.88
N PHE A 64 0.60 -3.35 3.55
CA PHE A 64 1.10 -4.43 2.70
C PHE A 64 1.34 -3.93 1.26
N VAL A 65 0.37 -3.18 0.71
CA VAL A 65 0.44 -2.61 -0.64
C VAL A 65 1.58 -1.60 -0.74
N GLU A 66 1.74 -0.73 0.25
CA GLU A 66 2.84 0.24 0.33
C GLU A 66 4.20 -0.44 0.35
N MET A 67 4.35 -1.52 1.13
CA MET A 67 5.57 -2.33 1.17
C MET A 67 5.88 -2.95 -0.20
N LEU A 68 4.87 -3.51 -0.88
CA LEU A 68 5.03 -4.09 -2.21
C LEU A 68 5.41 -3.04 -3.27
N ILE A 69 4.73 -1.89 -3.28
CA ILE A 69 5.02 -0.78 -4.20
C ILE A 69 6.45 -0.27 -4.01
N LYS A 70 6.94 -0.25 -2.77
CA LYS A 70 8.33 0.13 -2.48
C LYS A 70 9.35 -0.93 -2.90
N GLY A 71 8.90 -2.06 -3.45
CA GLY A 71 9.74 -3.17 -3.91
C GLY A 71 10.03 -4.22 -2.83
N GLY A 72 9.34 -4.16 -1.69
CA GLY A 72 9.43 -5.17 -0.65
C GLY A 72 8.92 -6.53 -1.15
N ARG A 73 9.58 -7.60 -0.72
CA ARG A 73 9.30 -9.00 -1.11
C ARG A 73 9.08 -9.91 0.10
N ARG A 74 9.36 -9.43 1.31
CA ARG A 74 9.23 -10.16 2.57
C ARG A 74 8.45 -9.33 3.57
N LEU A 75 7.72 -9.98 4.49
CA LEU A 75 6.95 -9.27 5.52
C LEU A 75 7.80 -8.35 6.40
N ASN A 76 9.07 -8.69 6.61
CA ASN A 76 10.01 -7.87 7.39
C ASN A 76 10.43 -6.58 6.67
N ASP A 77 10.20 -6.47 5.35
CA ASP A 77 10.54 -5.26 4.61
C ASP A 77 9.65 -4.06 5.02
N ILE A 78 8.57 -4.31 5.77
CA ILE A 78 7.78 -3.25 6.43
C ILE A 78 8.61 -2.42 7.41
N ASP A 79 9.68 -2.98 7.98
CA ASP A 79 10.57 -2.26 8.89
C ASP A 79 11.39 -1.21 8.13
N ILE A 80 11.61 -1.38 6.82
CA ILE A 80 12.23 -0.35 5.96
C ILE A 80 11.32 0.87 5.88
N LEU A 81 10.01 0.68 5.66
CA LEU A 81 9.05 1.79 5.67
C LEU A 81 8.95 2.45 7.05
N SER A 82 8.96 1.63 8.12
CA SER A 82 8.91 2.12 9.50
C SER A 82 10.15 2.93 9.90
N SER A 83 11.27 2.73 9.20
CA SER A 83 12.54 3.42 9.46
C SER A 83 12.66 4.74 8.69
N ASP A 84 11.68 5.09 7.86
CA ASP A 84 11.66 6.34 7.08
C ASP A 84 10.78 7.40 7.78
N PRO A 85 11.36 8.30 8.61
CA PRO A 85 10.59 9.31 9.32
C PRO A 85 9.97 10.36 8.38
N GLY A 86 10.51 10.55 7.17
CA GLY A 86 9.92 11.46 6.18
C GLY A 86 8.65 10.85 5.59
N LEU A 87 8.65 9.54 5.32
CA LEU A 87 7.47 8.82 4.85
C LEU A 87 6.37 8.79 5.91
N LEU A 88 6.72 8.47 7.16
CA LEU A 88 5.79 8.45 8.29
C LEU A 88 5.09 9.82 8.47
N ASP A 89 5.84 10.92 8.41
CA ASP A 89 5.29 12.26 8.50
C ASP A 89 4.32 12.57 7.34
N ILE A 90 4.69 12.21 6.11
CA ILE A 90 3.88 12.45 4.91
C ILE A 90 2.58 11.63 4.93
N LEU A 91 2.64 10.40 5.42
CA LEU A 91 1.47 9.53 5.55
C LEU A 91 0.64 9.84 6.81
N GLY A 92 1.14 10.68 7.72
CA GLY A 92 0.50 10.97 9.01
C GLY A 92 0.43 9.73 9.91
N MET A 93 1.44 8.88 9.87
CA MET A 93 1.50 7.62 10.61
C MET A 93 2.62 7.65 11.65
N ASP A 94 2.36 7.16 12.86
CA ASP A 94 3.41 7.04 13.88
C ASP A 94 4.34 5.86 13.58
N LYS A 95 3.78 4.76 13.07
CA LYS A 95 4.49 3.53 12.69
C LYS A 95 3.62 2.59 11.86
N PHE A 96 4.24 1.78 11.03
CA PHE A 96 3.56 0.68 10.34
C PHE A 96 3.26 -0.51 11.28
N PRO A 97 2.28 -1.36 10.93
CA PRO A 97 2.10 -2.65 11.59
C PRO A 97 3.37 -3.51 11.49
N LYS A 98 3.73 -4.20 12.58
CA LYS A 98 4.88 -5.13 12.56
C LYS A 98 4.64 -6.28 11.57
N ALA A 99 5.72 -6.87 11.05
CA ALA A 99 5.68 -8.04 10.18
C ALA A 99 4.75 -9.16 10.70
N ASN A 100 4.80 -9.49 11.99
CA ASN A 100 3.92 -10.49 12.60
C ASN A 100 2.43 -10.11 12.53
N THR A 101 2.10 -8.81 12.63
CA THR A 101 0.72 -8.32 12.51
C THR A 101 0.19 -8.47 11.08
N LEU A 102 1.06 -8.24 10.08
CA LEU A 102 0.74 -8.47 8.68
C LEU A 102 0.63 -9.97 8.37
N GLY A 103 1.54 -10.79 8.90
CA GLY A 103 1.50 -12.24 8.76
C GLY A 103 0.29 -12.89 9.45
N ASP A 104 -0.14 -12.37 10.59
CA ASP A 104 -1.39 -12.76 11.26
C ASP A 104 -2.63 -12.44 10.41
N LEU A 105 -2.60 -11.37 9.62
CA LEU A 105 -3.67 -11.05 8.69
C LEU A 105 -3.62 -12.00 7.49
N ALA A 106 -2.47 -12.12 6.83
CA ALA A 106 -2.29 -12.95 5.63
C ALA A 106 -2.69 -14.41 5.86
N ARG A 107 -2.33 -15.01 7.00
CA ARG A 107 -2.70 -16.38 7.35
C ARG A 107 -4.20 -16.63 7.49
N LYS A 108 -5.01 -15.58 7.64
CA LYS A 108 -6.47 -15.71 7.76
C LYS A 108 -7.21 -15.56 6.44
N PHE A 109 -6.53 -15.09 5.40
CA PHE A 109 -7.17 -14.95 4.10
C PHE A 109 -7.58 -16.34 3.60
N THR A 110 -8.85 -16.42 3.23
CA THR A 110 -9.42 -17.57 2.53
C THR A 110 -9.64 -17.21 1.07
N ARG A 111 -9.95 -18.21 0.24
CA ARG A 111 -10.33 -17.96 -1.16
C ARG A 111 -11.52 -17.00 -1.29
N ARG A 112 -12.45 -17.03 -0.33
CA ARG A 112 -13.56 -16.08 -0.26
C ARG A 112 -13.07 -14.63 -0.08
N ASP A 113 -12.05 -14.43 0.74
CA ASP A 113 -11.49 -13.09 0.98
C ASP A 113 -10.74 -12.56 -0.23
N ILE A 114 -10.08 -13.45 -0.99
CA ILE A 114 -9.47 -13.11 -2.27
C ILE A 114 -10.53 -12.69 -3.29
N ASN A 115 -11.64 -13.43 -3.39
CA ASN A 115 -12.76 -13.04 -4.26
C ASN A 115 -13.37 -11.70 -3.82
N ASN A 116 -13.52 -11.48 -2.51
CA ASN A 116 -13.99 -10.19 -1.99
C ASN A 116 -13.05 -9.03 -2.39
N LEU A 117 -11.72 -9.24 -2.41
CA LEU A 117 -10.78 -8.24 -2.91
C LEU A 117 -11.01 -7.93 -4.39
N ALA A 118 -11.16 -8.97 -5.23
CA ALA A 118 -11.46 -8.79 -6.65
C ALA A 118 -12.76 -8.00 -6.85
N ASP A 119 -13.81 -8.33 -6.11
CA ASP A 119 -15.10 -7.62 -6.15
C ASP A 119 -14.98 -6.15 -5.73
N ILE A 120 -14.17 -5.87 -4.70
CA ILE A 120 -13.89 -4.48 -4.26
C ILE A 120 -13.24 -3.72 -5.41
N VAL A 121 -12.16 -4.26 -6.00
CA VAL A 121 -11.44 -3.61 -7.10
C VAL A 121 -12.38 -3.38 -8.28
N MET A 122 -13.11 -4.40 -8.73
CA MET A 122 -14.06 -4.29 -9.85
C MET A 122 -15.14 -3.24 -9.59
N LYS A 123 -15.69 -3.20 -8.37
CA LYS A 123 -16.70 -2.20 -8.00
C LYS A 123 -16.13 -0.79 -8.00
N LEU A 124 -14.94 -0.59 -7.44
CA LEU A 124 -14.28 0.71 -7.42
C LEU A 124 -13.99 1.19 -8.84
N SER A 125 -13.40 0.34 -9.68
CA SER A 125 -13.14 0.65 -11.09
C SER A 125 -14.43 1.03 -11.83
N SER A 126 -15.50 0.24 -11.71
CA SER A 126 -16.80 0.53 -12.35
C SER A 126 -17.39 1.86 -11.88
N ASN A 127 -17.30 2.15 -10.58
CA ASN A 127 -17.76 3.42 -10.03
C ASN A 127 -16.96 4.60 -10.59
N THR A 128 -15.63 4.50 -10.62
CA THR A 128 -14.75 5.55 -11.14
C THR A 128 -14.98 5.79 -12.62
N ILE A 129 -15.09 4.74 -13.44
CA ILE A 129 -15.43 4.82 -14.86
C ILE A 129 -16.73 5.61 -15.07
N ARG A 130 -17.78 5.23 -14.33
CA ARG A 130 -19.11 5.86 -14.41
C ARG A 130 -19.06 7.32 -13.98
N GLN A 131 -18.39 7.62 -12.88
CA GLN A 131 -18.25 8.98 -12.35
C GLN A 131 -17.45 9.89 -13.28
N LYS A 132 -16.42 9.36 -13.95
CA LYS A 132 -15.60 10.11 -14.91
C LYS A 132 -16.21 10.17 -16.31
N GLY A 133 -17.29 9.43 -16.57
CA GLY A 133 -17.94 9.39 -17.89
C GLY A 133 -17.04 8.83 -18.99
N LEU A 134 -16.16 7.89 -18.65
CA LEU A 134 -15.24 7.28 -19.62
C LEU A 134 -16.05 6.46 -20.64
N LYS A 135 -15.91 6.82 -21.92
CA LYS A 135 -16.62 6.18 -23.03
C LYS A 135 -15.92 4.94 -23.56
N GLU A 136 -14.62 4.85 -23.31
CA GLU A 136 -13.74 3.77 -23.77
C GLU A 136 -12.82 3.38 -22.63
N ILE A 137 -12.61 2.07 -22.47
CA ILE A 137 -11.77 1.48 -21.43
C ILE A 137 -10.97 0.37 -22.10
N VAL A 138 -9.67 0.37 -21.87
CA VAL A 138 -8.80 -0.74 -22.26
C VAL A 138 -8.57 -1.61 -21.03
N ILE A 139 -8.87 -2.90 -21.16
CA ILE A 139 -8.62 -3.89 -20.12
C ILE A 139 -7.52 -4.80 -20.64
N ASP A 140 -6.41 -4.84 -19.91
CA ASP A 140 -5.33 -5.79 -20.17
C ASP A 140 -5.56 -7.07 -19.37
N ILE A 141 -5.35 -8.22 -20.00
CA ILE A 141 -5.45 -9.53 -19.35
C ILE A 141 -4.04 -10.09 -19.26
N ASP A 142 -3.50 -10.12 -18.05
CA ASP A 142 -2.14 -10.58 -17.79
C ASP A 142 -2.00 -12.07 -18.15
N SER A 143 -1.27 -12.36 -19.24
CA SER A 143 -1.10 -13.72 -19.79
C SER A 143 -0.15 -14.59 -18.97
N SER A 144 0.43 -14.07 -17.89
CA SER A 144 1.35 -14.79 -17.01
C SER A 144 0.69 -15.86 -16.12
N LEU A 145 -0.64 -15.84 -15.99
CA LEU A 145 -1.43 -16.80 -15.19
C LEU A 145 -2.18 -17.84 -16.02
N ILE A 146 -2.17 -17.72 -17.34
CA ILE A 146 -2.72 -18.73 -18.26
C ILE A 146 -1.52 -19.51 -18.81
N PRO A 147 -1.37 -20.81 -18.53
CA PRO A 147 -0.44 -21.64 -19.27
C PRO A 147 -0.82 -21.52 -20.75
N SER A 148 0.08 -20.97 -21.56
CA SER A 148 -0.08 -20.99 -23.01
C SER A 148 0.14 -22.42 -23.47
N GLU A 149 -0.93 -23.23 -23.51
CA GLU A 149 -0.99 -24.40 -24.37
C GLU A 149 -1.16 -23.91 -25.81
N VAL A 150 -0.19 -23.15 -26.31
CA VAL A 150 0.00 -23.02 -27.75
C VAL A 150 0.84 -24.23 -28.14
N GLU A 151 0.17 -25.36 -28.31
CA GLU A 151 0.72 -26.45 -29.09
C GLU A 151 0.87 -25.89 -30.51
N ILE A 152 2.11 -25.58 -30.89
CA ILE A 152 2.46 -25.19 -32.24
C ILE A 152 2.06 -26.39 -33.10
N ALA A 153 0.92 -26.27 -33.79
CA ALA A 153 0.51 -27.22 -34.79
C ALA A 153 1.57 -27.21 -35.90
N GLU A 154 2.52 -28.15 -35.82
CA GLU A 154 3.36 -28.50 -36.94
C GLU A 154 2.45 -29.00 -38.06
N LYS A 155 2.51 -28.30 -39.20
CA LYS A 155 1.82 -28.69 -40.43
C LYS A 155 2.27 -30.11 -40.80
N SER A 156 1.34 -31.06 -40.73
CA SER A 156 1.41 -32.30 -41.52
C SER A 156 0.92 -32.03 -42.93
#